data_AF-B7R502-F1
#
_entry.id   AF-B7R502-F1
#
_cell.length_a   1.000
_cell.length_b   1.000
_cell.length_c   1.000
_cell.angle_alpha   90.00
_cell.angle_beta   90.00
_cell.angle_gamma   90.00
#
_symmetry.space_group_name_H-M   'P 1'
#
loop_
_entity.id
_entity.type
_entity.pdbx_description
1 polymer ?
#
loop_
_entity_poly.entity_id
_entity_poly.type
_entity_poly.pdbx_seq_one_letter_code
_entity_poly.pdbx_strand_id
1 'polypeptide(L)'
;MKMRRLTSIALLLAVILLLQPSVLADEFTEKGNAFMEDFIKAMNTGNYSLIEPYMSERLKKELGEREFAQLREFTLTNYGKLLSFSFVNESREGDMVKLEYEVRAEKGSFPVALTYENGELVGIGLGVRAKPNPAGMVAMIIGSLLVLGAFYLIRKPSIPDLVLGAGIALGLSVIIPFYGIISLIVAYSTVARALFTAFTTAITVEAVKFYFSRNRDGLSLGLGLGIGQYILLSIGTFVATNFIMQLPVSFTGPIYWAFLDAAIFTAFHALSAETYSKLRDIRLLGLFVLIEGLALGSTAFHVGISLLLGLIGVAFGIRFGGVIDGIAGREAR
;
A
#
# COMPACT_ATOMS: atom_id res chain seq x y z
N MET A 1 16.95 42.44 38.06
CA MET A 1 15.47 42.27 38.02
C MET A 1 14.93 41.30 36.95
N LYS A 2 15.75 40.68 36.08
CA LYS A 2 15.27 39.75 35.02
C LYS A 2 15.13 38.28 35.44
N MET A 3 15.91 37.78 36.42
CA MET A 3 15.86 36.36 36.82
C MET A 3 14.63 35.97 37.64
N ARG A 4 14.05 36.86 38.45
CA ARG A 4 12.86 36.55 39.27
C ARG A 4 11.60 36.32 38.43
N ARG A 5 11.50 36.89 37.23
CA ARG A 5 10.35 36.67 36.33
C ARG A 5 10.43 35.32 35.62
N LEU A 6 11.64 34.85 35.29
CA LEU A 6 11.84 33.55 34.63
C LEU A 6 11.52 32.38 35.56
N THR A 7 11.88 32.46 36.84
CA THR A 7 11.54 31.42 37.82
C THR A 7 10.05 31.36 38.13
N SER A 8 9.35 32.50 38.20
CA SER A 8 7.89 32.53 38.37
C SER A 8 7.14 31.94 37.18
N ILE A 9 7.62 32.20 35.95
CA ILE A 9 7.03 31.64 34.73
C ILE A 9 7.28 30.13 34.64
N ALA A 10 8.49 29.66 34.96
CA ALA A 10 8.81 28.24 34.97
C ALA A 10 8.01 27.46 36.02
N LEU A 11 7.79 28.05 37.21
CA LEU A 11 6.97 27.44 38.27
C LEU A 11 5.49 27.41 37.88
N LEU A 12 4.98 28.46 37.23
CA LEU A 12 3.60 28.50 36.71
C LEU A 12 3.40 27.45 35.61
N LEU A 13 4.36 27.29 34.69
CA LEU A 13 4.35 26.26 33.65
C LEU A 13 4.42 24.85 34.25
N ALA A 14 5.24 24.63 35.29
CA ALA A 14 5.31 23.35 35.99
C ALA A 14 3.98 23.03 36.71
N VAL A 15 3.32 24.02 37.31
CA VAL A 15 2.00 23.85 37.95
C VAL A 15 0.91 23.60 36.91
N ILE A 16 0.95 24.25 35.74
CA ILE A 16 0.02 23.99 34.62
C ILE A 16 0.26 22.60 34.01
N LEU A 17 1.50 22.11 33.97
CA LEU A 17 1.84 20.75 33.55
C LEU A 17 1.42 19.69 34.58
N LEU A 18 1.40 20.03 35.87
CA LEU A 18 0.92 19.15 36.95
C LEU A 18 -0.61 19.21 37.15
N LEU A 19 -1.27 20.23 36.61
CA LEU A 19 -2.73 20.40 36.58
C LEU A 19 -3.38 19.85 35.30
N GLN A 20 -2.63 19.12 34.47
CA GLN A 20 -3.23 18.29 33.44
C GLN A 20 -4.25 17.38 34.14
N PRO A 21 -5.53 17.38 33.74
CA PRO A 21 -6.51 16.51 34.34
C PRO A 21 -6.00 15.07 34.22
N SER A 22 -5.83 14.39 35.36
CA SER A 22 -5.73 12.94 35.37
C SER A 22 -6.90 12.42 34.57
N VAL A 23 -6.62 11.77 33.44
CA VAL A 23 -7.62 11.16 32.56
C VAL A 23 -8.39 10.15 33.41
N LEU A 24 -9.52 10.59 33.96
CA LEU A 24 -10.57 9.72 34.48
C LEU A 24 -10.98 8.85 33.29
N ALA A 25 -11.00 7.53 33.50
CA ALA A 25 -11.44 6.58 32.48
C ALA A 25 -12.82 7.02 31.98
N ASP A 26 -12.88 7.44 30.71
CA ASP A 26 -14.13 7.82 30.06
C ASP A 26 -15.04 6.58 30.01
N GLU A 27 -16.35 6.76 30.16
CA GLU A 27 -17.35 5.67 30.20
C GLU A 27 -17.17 4.66 29.05
N PHE A 28 -16.73 5.15 27.88
CA PHE A 28 -16.43 4.34 26.71
C PHE A 28 -15.17 3.48 26.86
N THR A 29 -14.13 4.00 27.51
CA THR A 29 -12.89 3.23 27.75
C THR A 29 -13.17 2.04 28.69
N GLU A 30 -14.02 2.20 29.71
CA GLU A 30 -14.44 1.08 30.56
C GLU A 30 -15.25 0.04 29.78
N LYS A 31 -16.23 0.48 28.96
CA LYS A 31 -17.00 -0.41 28.08
C LYS A 31 -16.12 -1.15 27.07
N GLY A 32 -15.15 -0.45 26.48
CA GLY A 32 -14.18 -1.03 25.55
C GLY A 32 -13.26 -2.05 26.23
N ASN A 33 -12.81 -1.78 27.46
CA ASN A 33 -11.99 -2.73 28.22
C ASN A 33 -12.76 -4.01 28.54
N ALA A 34 -14.02 -3.89 28.97
CA ALA A 34 -14.89 -5.05 29.22
C ALA A 34 -15.08 -5.90 27.95
N PHE A 35 -15.37 -5.25 26.82
CA PHE A 35 -15.43 -5.95 25.54
C PHE A 35 -14.10 -6.65 25.20
N MET A 36 -12.96 -5.99 25.36
CA MET A 36 -11.65 -6.54 25.00
C MET A 36 -11.27 -7.77 25.84
N GLU A 37 -11.62 -7.78 27.13
CA GLU A 37 -11.45 -8.95 28.00
C GLU A 37 -12.23 -10.17 27.46
N ASP A 38 -13.50 -9.95 27.14
CA ASP A 38 -14.37 -11.02 26.65
C ASP A 38 -14.04 -11.40 25.20
N PHE A 39 -13.54 -10.46 24.39
CA PHE A 39 -13.02 -10.72 23.05
C PHE A 39 -11.80 -11.64 23.08
N ILE A 40 -10.82 -11.40 23.97
CA ILE A 40 -9.68 -12.31 24.12
C ILE A 40 -10.15 -13.70 24.53
N LYS A 41 -11.06 -13.80 25.51
CA LYS A 41 -11.63 -15.08 25.96
C LYS A 41 -12.38 -15.78 24.82
N ALA A 42 -13.23 -15.06 24.09
CA ALA A 42 -14.00 -15.58 22.96
C ALA A 42 -13.07 -16.10 21.88
N MET A 43 -12.06 -15.33 21.46
CA MET A 43 -11.11 -15.71 20.42
C MET A 43 -10.30 -16.95 20.83
N ASN A 44 -9.90 -17.07 22.09
CA ASN A 44 -9.15 -18.24 22.54
C ASN A 44 -10.03 -19.49 22.67
N THR A 45 -11.27 -19.35 23.18
CA THR A 45 -12.18 -20.48 23.48
C THR A 45 -13.09 -20.86 22.32
N GLY A 46 -13.33 -19.96 21.37
CA GLY A 46 -14.33 -20.12 20.31
C GLY A 46 -15.76 -19.77 20.73
N ASN A 47 -15.99 -19.24 21.93
CA ASN A 47 -17.35 -18.92 22.40
C ASN A 47 -17.79 -17.52 21.96
N TYR A 48 -18.54 -17.45 20.85
CA TYR A 48 -19.10 -16.20 20.30
C TYR A 48 -20.05 -15.49 21.28
N SER A 49 -20.80 -16.24 22.09
CA SER A 49 -21.79 -15.70 23.05
C SER A 49 -21.18 -14.76 24.10
N LEU A 50 -19.85 -14.75 24.27
CA LEU A 50 -19.15 -13.83 25.17
C LEU A 50 -19.11 -12.40 24.63
N ILE A 51 -19.08 -12.22 23.30
CA ILE A 51 -18.95 -10.90 22.67
C ILE A 51 -20.27 -10.41 22.06
N GLU A 52 -21.18 -11.32 21.72
CA GLU A 52 -22.49 -11.00 21.15
C GLU A 52 -23.28 -9.95 21.95
N PRO A 53 -23.34 -9.96 23.30
CA PRO A 53 -24.15 -9.01 24.06
C PRO A 53 -23.68 -7.55 23.94
N TYR A 54 -22.42 -7.32 23.55
CA TYR A 54 -21.85 -5.98 23.42
C TYR A 54 -22.19 -5.31 22.10
N MET A 55 -22.60 -6.09 21.09
CA MET A 55 -22.74 -5.64 19.71
C MET A 55 -24.13 -5.05 19.44
N SER A 56 -24.18 -4.03 18.58
CA SER A 56 -25.45 -3.57 17.99
C SER A 56 -26.07 -4.66 17.11
N GLU A 57 -27.39 -4.58 16.89
CA GLU A 57 -28.11 -5.51 16.01
C GLU A 57 -27.57 -5.52 14.57
N ARG A 58 -27.02 -4.39 14.13
CA ARG A 58 -26.32 -4.31 12.84
C ARG A 58 -25.04 -5.14 12.86
N LEU A 59 -24.19 -4.95 13.87
CA LEU A 59 -22.91 -5.65 13.96
C LEU A 59 -23.11 -7.16 14.16
N LYS A 60 -24.12 -7.61 14.90
CA LYS A 60 -24.47 -9.04 15.03
C LYS A 60 -24.79 -9.70 13.68
N LYS A 61 -25.38 -8.96 12.73
CA LYS A 61 -25.66 -9.48 11.37
C LYS A 61 -24.42 -9.55 10.51
N GLU A 62 -23.48 -8.63 10.70
CA GLU A 62 -22.23 -8.56 9.93
C GLU A 62 -21.15 -9.50 10.49
N LEU A 63 -21.12 -9.68 11.81
CA LEU A 63 -20.19 -10.54 12.55
C LEU A 63 -20.97 -11.61 13.31
N GLY A 64 -21.68 -12.47 12.59
CA GLY A 64 -22.35 -13.62 13.18
C GLY A 64 -21.37 -14.70 13.64
N GLU A 65 -21.89 -15.78 14.24
CA GLU A 65 -21.07 -16.90 14.76
C GLU A 65 -20.13 -17.50 13.70
N ARG A 66 -20.59 -17.58 12.44
CA ARG A 66 -19.80 -18.09 11.32
C ARG A 66 -18.64 -17.16 10.98
N GLU A 67 -18.90 -15.86 10.84
CA GLU A 67 -17.90 -14.84 10.53
C GLU A 67 -16.89 -14.71 11.67
N PHE A 68 -17.35 -14.82 12.92
CA PHE A 68 -16.50 -14.90 14.10
C PHE A 68 -15.58 -16.13 14.06
N ALA A 69 -16.09 -17.31 13.69
CA ALA A 69 -15.27 -18.52 13.58
C ALA A 69 -14.14 -18.36 12.53
N GLN A 70 -14.44 -17.74 11.38
CA GLN A 70 -13.45 -17.43 10.35
C GLN A 70 -12.41 -16.41 10.85
N LEU A 71 -12.87 -15.35 11.51
CA LEU A 71 -11.99 -14.34 12.10
C LEU A 71 -11.05 -14.95 13.14
N ARG A 72 -11.58 -15.85 13.99
CA ARG A 72 -10.81 -16.59 14.98
C ARG A 72 -9.74 -17.46 14.32
N GLU A 73 -10.13 -18.27 13.33
CA GLU A 73 -9.19 -19.13 12.60
C GLU A 73 -8.06 -18.32 11.96
N PHE A 74 -8.42 -17.23 11.28
CA PHE A 74 -7.46 -16.30 10.71
C PHE A 74 -6.51 -15.73 11.77
N THR A 75 -7.06 -15.24 12.89
CA THR A 75 -6.27 -14.59 13.95
C THR A 75 -5.33 -15.59 14.63
N LEU A 76 -5.82 -16.76 15.03
CA LEU A 76 -5.00 -17.77 15.71
C LEU A 76 -3.93 -18.36 14.79
N THR A 77 -4.21 -18.51 13.49
CA THR A 77 -3.22 -18.98 12.51
C THR A 77 -2.07 -17.99 12.39
N ASN A 78 -2.39 -16.71 12.22
CA ASN A 78 -1.39 -15.65 11.99
C ASN A 78 -0.67 -15.19 13.27
N TYR A 79 -1.38 -15.11 14.40
CA TYR A 79 -0.89 -14.47 15.63
C TYR A 79 -0.76 -15.42 16.83
N GLY A 80 -1.32 -16.62 16.78
CA GLY A 80 -1.39 -17.53 17.93
C GLY A 80 -2.43 -17.08 18.96
N LYS A 81 -2.36 -17.61 20.17
CA LYS A 81 -3.30 -17.23 21.25
C LYS A 81 -3.13 -15.78 21.66
N LEU A 82 -4.25 -15.14 21.98
CA LEU A 82 -4.30 -13.76 22.47
C LEU A 82 -4.01 -13.77 23.97
N LEU A 83 -3.12 -12.89 24.43
CA LEU A 83 -2.58 -12.89 25.79
C LEU A 83 -3.11 -11.72 26.63
N SER A 84 -3.05 -10.51 26.08
CA SER A 84 -3.48 -9.29 26.78
C SER A 84 -3.80 -8.16 25.80
N PHE A 85 -4.35 -7.07 26.31
CA PHE A 85 -4.56 -5.83 25.56
C PHE A 85 -4.06 -4.62 26.35
N SER A 86 -3.79 -3.53 25.65
CA SER A 86 -3.56 -2.21 26.23
C SER A 86 -4.31 -1.16 25.44
N PHE A 87 -5.03 -0.29 26.13
CA PHE A 87 -5.63 0.90 25.53
C PHE A 87 -4.54 1.84 24.99
N VAL A 88 -4.75 2.38 23.80
CA VAL A 88 -3.80 3.23 23.09
C VAL A 88 -4.33 4.65 23.00
N ASN A 89 -5.53 4.82 22.46
CA ASN A 89 -6.11 6.15 22.22
C ASN A 89 -7.63 6.09 22.08
N GLU A 90 -8.28 7.22 22.33
CA GLU A 90 -9.68 7.47 22.02
C GLU A 90 -9.78 8.67 21.07
N SER A 91 -10.65 8.55 20.07
CA SER A 91 -10.96 9.62 19.13
C SER A 91 -12.47 9.79 19.02
N ARG A 92 -12.95 11.03 18.97
CA ARG A 92 -14.37 11.37 18.86
C ARG A 92 -14.61 12.21 17.62
N GLU A 93 -15.61 11.83 16.83
CA GLU A 93 -16.05 12.57 15.66
C GLU A 93 -17.59 12.54 15.59
N GLY A 94 -18.21 13.66 15.96
CA GLY A 94 -19.67 13.71 16.13
C GLY A 94 -20.14 12.76 17.23
N ASP A 95 -21.12 11.91 16.89
CA ASP A 95 -21.69 10.89 17.79
C ASP A 95 -20.89 9.56 17.77
N MET A 96 -19.79 9.51 17.02
CA MET A 96 -18.92 8.34 16.96
C MET A 96 -17.74 8.47 17.93
N VAL A 97 -17.51 7.40 18.69
CA VAL A 97 -16.34 7.23 19.56
C VAL A 97 -15.56 6.02 19.08
N LYS A 98 -14.30 6.23 18.70
CA LYS A 98 -13.39 5.16 18.28
C LYS A 98 -12.31 4.96 19.33
N LEU A 99 -12.23 3.74 19.86
CA LEU A 99 -11.23 3.30 20.83
C LEU A 99 -10.21 2.43 20.14
N GLU A 100 -8.93 2.72 20.35
CA GLU A 100 -7.82 1.95 19.80
C GLU A 100 -7.11 1.17 20.90
N TYR A 101 -6.90 -0.11 20.64
CA TYR A 101 -6.25 -1.07 21.52
C TYR A 101 -5.08 -1.72 20.81
N GLU A 102 -4.07 -2.10 21.56
CA GLU A 102 -3.00 -2.99 21.10
C GLU A 102 -3.17 -4.35 21.79
N VAL A 103 -3.42 -5.39 21.00
CA VAL A 103 -3.55 -6.77 21.49
C VAL A 103 -2.19 -7.46 21.36
N ARG A 104 -1.71 -8.05 22.46
CA ARG A 104 -0.54 -8.93 22.47
C ARG A 104 -0.99 -10.37 22.30
N ALA A 105 -0.33 -11.08 21.38
CA ALA A 105 -0.52 -12.49 21.10
C ALA A 105 0.85 -13.22 21.08
N GLU A 106 0.84 -14.54 20.99
CA GLU A 106 2.05 -15.36 21.02
C GLU A 106 3.07 -15.00 19.91
N LYS A 107 2.60 -14.67 18.70
CA LYS A 107 3.47 -14.40 17.52
C LYS A 107 3.67 -12.91 17.24
N GLY A 108 3.19 -12.02 18.11
CA GLY A 108 3.34 -10.57 17.96
C GLY A 108 2.20 -9.77 18.54
N SER A 109 2.12 -8.49 18.19
CA SER A 109 1.00 -7.61 18.55
C SER A 109 0.29 -7.08 17.31
N PHE A 110 -0.99 -6.76 17.46
CA PHE A 110 -1.79 -6.15 16.42
C PHE A 110 -2.80 -5.16 17.02
N PRO A 111 -3.09 -4.04 16.34
CA PRO A 111 -4.11 -3.12 16.80
C PRO A 111 -5.53 -3.66 16.57
N VAL A 112 -6.41 -3.36 17.52
CA VAL A 112 -7.86 -3.53 17.41
C VAL A 112 -8.50 -2.17 17.62
N ALA A 113 -9.39 -1.78 16.72
CA ALA A 113 -10.20 -0.57 16.84
C ALA A 113 -11.64 -0.97 17.12
N LEU A 114 -12.24 -0.37 18.14
CA LEU A 114 -13.67 -0.48 18.45
C LEU A 114 -14.34 0.84 18.08
N THR A 115 -15.43 0.76 17.33
CA THR A 115 -16.22 1.93 16.96
C THR A 115 -17.57 1.86 17.63
N TYR A 116 -17.87 2.87 18.44
CA TYR A 116 -19.17 3.09 19.06
C TYR A 116 -19.90 4.22 18.35
N GLU A 117 -21.21 4.05 18.17
CA GLU A 117 -22.13 5.08 17.66
C GLU A 117 -23.34 5.08 18.60
N ASN A 118 -23.71 6.24 19.14
CA ASN A 118 -24.82 6.37 20.10
C ASN A 118 -24.73 5.41 21.32
N GLY A 119 -23.52 5.07 21.76
CA GLY A 119 -23.31 4.19 22.90
C GLY A 119 -23.28 2.68 22.59
N GLU A 120 -23.60 2.27 21.36
CA GLU A 120 -23.57 0.87 20.93
C GLU A 120 -22.32 0.55 20.12
N LEU A 121 -21.79 -0.67 20.27
CA LEU A 121 -20.66 -1.14 19.44
C LEU A 121 -21.16 -1.47 18.03
N VAL A 122 -20.74 -0.67 17.05
CA VAL A 122 -21.16 -0.78 15.65
C VAL A 122 -20.05 -1.32 14.74
N GLY A 123 -18.80 -1.36 15.21
CA GLY A 123 -17.69 -1.89 14.41
C GLY A 123 -16.52 -2.40 15.23
N ILE A 124 -15.88 -3.45 14.71
CA ILE A 124 -14.62 -4.01 15.21
C ILE A 124 -13.65 -4.08 14.02
N GLY A 125 -12.58 -3.32 14.07
CA GLY A 125 -11.51 -3.33 13.08
C GLY A 125 -10.27 -4.03 13.62
N LEU A 126 -9.82 -5.10 12.98
CA LEU A 126 -8.49 -5.66 13.26
C LEU A 126 -7.49 -5.08 12.27
N GLY A 127 -6.59 -4.24 12.77
CA GLY A 127 -5.47 -3.79 11.97
C GLY A 127 -4.38 -4.85 12.00
N VAL A 128 -4.09 -5.48 10.87
CA VAL A 128 -2.87 -6.26 10.71
C VAL A 128 -1.72 -5.26 10.72
N ARG A 129 -1.00 -5.01 11.82
CA ARG A 129 0.24 -4.22 11.75
C ARG A 129 1.22 -4.95 10.85
N ALA A 130 1.25 -4.58 9.59
CA ALA A 130 2.13 -5.15 8.62
C ALA A 130 3.56 -4.81 9.07
N LYS A 131 4.36 -5.83 9.43
CA LYS A 131 5.74 -5.60 9.86
C LYS A 131 6.47 -4.84 8.75
N PRO A 132 7.20 -3.76 9.07
CA PRO A 132 8.02 -3.07 8.08
C PRO A 132 8.90 -4.10 7.38
N ASN A 133 8.96 -4.05 6.05
CA ASN A 133 9.84 -4.90 5.26
C ASN A 133 10.90 -4.05 4.54
N PRO A 134 11.90 -3.51 5.28
CA PRO A 134 13.00 -2.75 4.68
C PRO A 134 13.75 -3.57 3.63
N ALA A 135 13.85 -4.88 3.82
CA ALA A 135 14.51 -5.77 2.88
C ALA A 135 13.75 -5.83 1.54
N GLY A 136 12.41 -5.91 1.56
CA GLY A 136 11.57 -5.84 0.37
C GLY A 136 11.67 -4.47 -0.35
N MET A 137 11.71 -3.38 0.40
CA MET A 137 11.97 -2.03 -0.15
C MET A 137 13.33 -1.98 -0.86
N VAL A 138 14.40 -2.43 -0.19
CA VAL A 138 15.74 -2.49 -0.77
C VAL A 138 15.75 -3.41 -2.00
N ALA A 139 15.02 -4.52 -1.98
CA ALA A 139 14.89 -5.44 -3.12
C ALA A 139 14.32 -4.73 -4.36
N MET A 140 13.26 -3.93 -4.20
CA MET A 140 12.66 -3.17 -5.32
C MET A 140 13.61 -2.09 -5.85
N ILE A 141 14.32 -1.41 -4.95
CA ILE A 141 15.35 -0.43 -5.34
C ILE A 141 16.45 -1.12 -6.14
N ILE A 142 16.98 -2.24 -5.66
CA ILE A 142 18.03 -2.99 -6.36
C ILE A 142 17.52 -3.52 -7.71
N GLY A 143 16.30 -4.05 -7.77
CA GLY A 143 15.69 -4.56 -9.01
C GLY A 143 15.59 -3.49 -10.09
N SER A 144 15.08 -2.31 -9.75
CA SER A 144 14.97 -1.19 -10.70
C SER A 144 16.34 -0.62 -11.12
N LEU A 145 17.29 -0.48 -10.18
CA LEU A 145 18.65 -0.01 -10.49
C LEU A 145 19.44 -1.01 -11.34
N LEU A 146 19.22 -2.32 -11.17
CA LEU A 146 19.83 -3.35 -12.01
C LEU A 146 19.43 -3.18 -13.47
N VAL A 147 18.16 -2.87 -13.73
CA VAL A 147 17.65 -2.63 -15.08
C VAL A 147 18.27 -1.37 -15.67
N LEU A 148 18.36 -0.28 -14.90
CA LEU A 148 19.06 0.93 -15.32
C LEU A 148 20.52 0.60 -15.70
N GLY A 149 21.23 -0.16 -14.87
CA GLY A 149 22.60 -0.60 -15.13
C GLY A 149 22.71 -1.43 -16.41
N ALA A 150 21.79 -2.39 -16.61
CA ALA A 150 21.75 -3.23 -17.80
C ALA A 150 21.55 -2.41 -19.08
N PHE A 151 20.60 -1.46 -19.07
CA PHE A 151 20.36 -0.60 -20.23
C PHE A 151 21.45 0.46 -20.42
N TYR A 152 22.09 0.93 -19.36
CA TYR A 152 23.23 1.84 -19.44
C TYR A 152 24.39 1.23 -20.25
N LEU A 153 24.59 -0.09 -20.16
CA LEU A 153 25.60 -0.82 -20.95
C LEU A 153 25.22 -0.94 -22.45
N ILE A 154 23.94 -0.86 -22.78
CA ILE A 154 23.44 -0.93 -24.16
C ILE A 154 23.43 0.46 -24.80
N ARG A 155 22.84 1.44 -24.10
CA ARG A 155 22.71 2.82 -24.54
C ARG A 155 22.75 3.74 -23.32
N LYS A 156 23.62 4.74 -23.35
CA LYS A 156 23.67 5.75 -22.28
C LYS A 156 22.32 6.50 -22.21
N PRO A 157 21.64 6.51 -21.05
CA PRO A 157 20.35 7.14 -20.92
C PRO A 157 20.44 8.68 -20.90
N SER A 158 19.51 9.33 -21.59
CA SER A 158 19.23 10.76 -21.51
C SER A 158 18.76 11.14 -20.10
N ILE A 159 19.59 11.87 -19.36
CA ILE A 159 19.26 12.33 -18.00
C ILE A 159 17.96 13.16 -17.97
N PRO A 160 17.72 14.13 -18.89
CA PRO A 160 16.49 14.92 -18.87
C PRO A 160 15.23 14.05 -19.01
N ASP A 161 15.26 13.04 -19.88
CA ASP A 161 14.11 12.16 -20.09
C ASP A 161 13.92 11.17 -18.95
N LEU A 162 15.02 10.71 -18.32
CA LEU A 162 14.99 9.89 -17.11
C LEU A 162 14.36 10.65 -15.93
N VAL A 163 14.75 11.91 -15.72
CA VAL A 163 14.15 12.79 -14.69
C VAL A 163 12.68 13.04 -14.99
N LEU A 164 12.32 13.28 -16.26
CA LEU A 164 10.92 13.45 -16.67
C LEU A 164 10.10 12.19 -16.37
N GLY A 165 10.62 11.00 -16.70
CA GLY A 165 9.97 9.73 -16.37
C GLY A 165 9.71 9.57 -14.87
N ALA A 166 10.71 9.87 -14.04
CA ALA A 166 10.55 9.82 -12.59
C ALA A 166 9.53 10.84 -12.06
N GLY A 167 9.50 12.05 -12.65
CA GLY A 167 8.50 13.07 -12.34
C GLY A 167 7.08 12.65 -12.73
N ILE A 168 6.92 11.97 -13.87
CA ILE A 168 5.65 11.36 -14.28
C ILE A 168 5.19 10.33 -13.25
N ALA A 169 6.08 9.46 -12.78
CA ALA A 169 5.75 8.47 -11.76
C ALA A 169 5.26 9.12 -10.44
N LEU A 170 5.82 10.26 -10.04
CA LEU A 170 5.34 11.05 -8.91
C LEU A 170 3.94 11.64 -9.16
N GLY A 171 3.68 12.15 -10.36
CA GLY A 171 2.34 12.64 -10.71
C GLY A 171 1.31 11.50 -10.68
N LEU A 172 1.66 10.34 -11.22
CA LEU A 172 0.82 9.15 -11.24
C LEU A 172 0.57 8.59 -9.85
N SER A 173 1.54 8.65 -8.93
CA SER A 173 1.35 8.17 -7.55
C SER A 173 0.29 8.96 -6.77
N VAL A 174 0.01 10.20 -7.17
CA VAL A 174 -1.10 11.01 -6.63
C VAL A 174 -2.43 10.63 -7.28
N ILE A 175 -2.44 10.33 -8.59
CA ILE A 175 -3.67 10.08 -9.35
C ILE A 175 -4.21 8.66 -9.13
N ILE A 176 -3.34 7.65 -9.16
CA ILE A 176 -3.72 6.22 -9.11
C ILE A 176 -4.58 5.86 -7.88
N PRO A 177 -4.31 6.37 -6.65
CA PRO A 177 -5.14 6.09 -5.49
C PRO A 177 -6.63 6.44 -5.67
N PHE A 178 -6.94 7.48 -6.46
CA PHE A 178 -8.33 7.87 -6.73
C PHE A 178 -9.10 6.80 -7.53
N TYR A 179 -8.43 6.01 -8.37
CA TYR A 179 -9.10 4.89 -9.05
C TYR A 179 -9.55 3.81 -8.07
N GLY A 180 -8.78 3.58 -7.00
CA GLY A 180 -9.19 2.71 -5.91
C GLY A 180 -10.47 3.19 -5.24
N ILE A 181 -10.57 4.49 -4.94
CA ILE A 181 -11.77 5.12 -4.35
C ILE A 181 -12.96 5.03 -5.30
N ILE A 182 -12.77 5.38 -6.58
CA ILE A 182 -13.83 5.31 -7.60
C ILE A 182 -14.33 3.87 -7.77
N SER A 183 -13.43 2.88 -7.70
CA SER A 183 -13.80 1.48 -7.83
C SER A 183 -14.82 1.04 -6.77
N LEU A 184 -14.79 1.61 -5.56
CA LEU A 184 -15.76 1.31 -4.50
C LEU A 184 -17.19 1.69 -4.88
N ILE A 185 -17.35 2.71 -5.73
CA ILE A 185 -18.62 3.24 -6.20
C ILE A 185 -19.10 2.47 -7.44
N VAL A 186 -18.18 2.21 -8.38
CA VAL A 186 -18.53 1.73 -9.73
C VAL A 186 -18.55 0.20 -9.84
N ALA A 187 -17.84 -0.51 -8.96
CA ALA A 187 -17.72 -1.97 -9.04
C ALA A 187 -18.30 -2.70 -7.82
N TYR A 188 -19.15 -3.68 -8.10
CA TYR A 188 -19.95 -4.40 -7.10
C TYR A 188 -19.16 -5.47 -6.32
N SER A 189 -18.21 -6.15 -6.98
CA SER A 189 -17.42 -7.23 -6.36
C SER A 189 -15.95 -6.83 -6.14
N THR A 190 -15.29 -7.45 -5.18
CA THR A 190 -13.86 -7.26 -4.90
C THR A 190 -12.99 -7.51 -6.14
N VAL A 191 -13.30 -8.55 -6.91
CA VAL A 191 -12.60 -8.86 -8.17
C VAL A 191 -12.82 -7.75 -9.20
N ALA A 192 -14.05 -7.27 -9.37
CA ALA A 192 -14.36 -6.20 -10.29
C ALA A 192 -13.68 -4.88 -9.90
N ARG A 193 -13.57 -4.59 -8.59
CA ARG A 193 -12.84 -3.42 -8.07
C ARG A 193 -11.35 -3.48 -8.37
N ALA A 194 -10.73 -4.64 -8.12
CA ALA A 194 -9.32 -4.88 -8.41
C ALA A 194 -9.03 -4.75 -9.91
N LEU A 195 -9.85 -5.37 -10.77
CA LEU A 195 -9.71 -5.27 -12.22
C LEU A 195 -9.96 -3.84 -12.72
N PHE A 196 -10.97 -3.15 -12.21
CA PHE A 196 -11.23 -1.75 -12.58
C PHE A 196 -10.01 -0.88 -12.26
N THR A 197 -9.49 -0.98 -11.04
CA THR A 197 -8.33 -0.21 -10.60
C THR A 197 -7.09 -0.54 -11.44
N ALA A 198 -6.86 -1.83 -11.72
CA ALA A 198 -5.75 -2.29 -12.53
C ALA A 198 -5.80 -1.77 -13.97
N PHE A 199 -6.95 -1.89 -14.65
CA PHE A 199 -7.08 -1.45 -16.04
C PHE A 199 -7.10 0.07 -16.18
N THR A 200 -7.74 0.80 -15.27
CA THR A 200 -7.71 2.28 -15.29
C THR A 200 -6.30 2.83 -15.01
N THR A 201 -5.55 2.18 -14.11
CA THR A 201 -4.13 2.46 -13.89
C THR A 201 -3.32 2.20 -15.16
N ALA A 202 -3.44 1.00 -15.76
CA ALA A 202 -2.71 0.64 -16.97
C ALA A 202 -3.01 1.59 -18.15
N ILE A 203 -4.28 1.93 -18.38
CA ILE A 203 -4.68 2.90 -19.41
C ILE A 203 -3.96 4.23 -19.17
N THR A 204 -3.94 4.71 -17.93
CA THR A 204 -3.38 6.01 -17.60
C THR A 204 -1.87 6.02 -17.75
N VAL A 205 -1.18 5.02 -17.18
CA VAL A 205 0.28 4.87 -17.25
C VAL A 205 0.73 4.76 -18.71
N GLU A 206 0.10 3.89 -19.50
CA GLU A 206 0.47 3.68 -20.90
C GLU A 206 0.12 4.88 -21.78
N ALA A 207 -1.03 5.53 -21.59
CA ALA A 207 -1.39 6.72 -22.35
C ALA A 207 -0.43 7.89 -22.09
N VAL A 208 -0.01 8.07 -20.83
CA VAL A 208 0.99 9.07 -20.46
C VAL A 208 2.35 8.73 -21.08
N LYS A 209 2.81 7.47 -21.00
CA LYS A 209 4.04 7.03 -21.69
C LYS A 209 3.95 7.31 -23.19
N PHE A 210 2.87 6.91 -23.85
CA PHE A 210 2.65 7.10 -25.28
C PHE A 210 2.69 8.56 -25.69
N TYR A 211 2.07 9.45 -24.90
CA TYR A 211 2.08 10.88 -25.16
C TYR A 211 3.48 11.48 -24.99
N PHE A 212 4.14 11.23 -23.85
CA PHE A 212 5.41 11.86 -23.53
C PHE A 212 6.61 11.25 -24.24
N SER A 213 6.56 9.99 -24.71
CA SER A 213 7.67 9.40 -25.48
C SER A 213 7.86 10.04 -26.85
N ARG A 214 6.92 10.88 -27.31
CA ARG A 214 6.97 11.50 -28.63
C ARG A 214 8.19 12.41 -28.79
N ASN A 215 9.03 12.10 -29.79
CA ASN A 215 10.27 12.82 -30.12
C ASN A 215 11.29 12.88 -28.97
N ARG A 216 11.23 11.94 -28.02
CA ARG A 216 12.13 11.86 -26.87
C ARG A 216 12.84 10.52 -26.82
N ASP A 217 13.86 10.42 -25.98
CA ASP A 217 14.46 9.14 -25.62
C ASP A 217 13.45 8.32 -24.79
N GLY A 218 12.68 7.47 -25.48
CA GLY A 218 11.61 6.67 -24.89
C GLY A 218 12.14 5.67 -23.85
N LEU A 219 13.28 5.03 -24.13
CA LEU A 219 13.95 4.14 -23.19
C LEU A 219 14.27 4.86 -21.87
N SER A 220 14.91 6.03 -21.94
CA SER A 220 15.27 6.79 -20.74
C SER A 220 14.04 7.27 -19.97
N LEU A 221 13.00 7.71 -20.69
CA LEU A 221 11.73 8.09 -20.08
C LEU A 221 11.07 6.92 -19.35
N GLY A 222 11.00 5.74 -19.97
CA GLY A 222 10.42 4.57 -19.36
C GLY A 222 11.26 4.00 -18.20
N LEU A 223 12.59 4.05 -18.30
CA LEU A 223 13.50 3.74 -17.17
C LEU A 223 13.25 4.67 -16.00
N GLY A 224 13.17 5.99 -16.27
CA GLY A 224 12.84 7.00 -15.29
C GLY A 224 11.51 6.72 -14.59
N LEU A 225 10.49 6.33 -15.35
CA LEU A 225 9.17 5.98 -14.79
C LEU A 225 9.26 4.75 -13.89
N GLY A 226 9.89 3.67 -14.31
CA GLY A 226 10.07 2.47 -13.49
C GLY A 226 10.86 2.76 -12.21
N ILE A 227 11.97 3.49 -12.30
CA ILE A 227 12.75 3.94 -11.14
C ILE A 227 11.90 4.80 -10.22
N GLY A 228 11.19 5.79 -10.76
CA GLY A 228 10.32 6.66 -9.98
C GLY A 228 9.25 5.85 -9.25
N GLN A 229 8.63 4.88 -9.93
CA GLN A 229 7.61 4.03 -9.34
C GLN A 229 8.19 3.15 -8.22
N TYR A 230 9.27 2.41 -8.48
CA TYR A 230 9.78 1.42 -7.51
C TYR A 230 10.73 1.99 -6.46
N ILE A 231 11.32 3.17 -6.66
CA ILE A 231 12.13 3.84 -5.62
C ILE A 231 11.26 4.83 -4.84
N LEU A 232 10.52 5.71 -5.52
CA LEU A 232 9.81 6.80 -4.83
C LEU A 232 8.56 6.30 -4.13
N LEU A 233 7.78 5.36 -4.70
CA LEU A 233 6.72 4.72 -3.90
C LEU A 233 7.32 3.87 -2.79
N SER A 234 8.44 3.20 -2.99
CA SER A 234 9.00 2.38 -1.92
C SER A 234 9.43 3.21 -0.71
N ILE A 235 10.09 4.35 -0.95
CA ILE A 235 10.44 5.31 0.10
C ILE A 235 9.20 6.01 0.64
N GLY A 236 8.30 6.47 -0.24
CA GLY A 236 7.09 7.21 0.13
C GLY A 236 6.14 6.37 0.99
N THR A 237 5.87 5.14 0.60
CA THR A 237 5.10 4.17 1.40
C THR A 237 5.85 3.82 2.68
N PHE A 238 7.16 3.60 2.66
CA PHE A 238 7.91 3.37 3.91
C PHE A 238 7.76 4.54 4.89
N VAL A 239 7.93 5.79 4.41
CA VAL A 239 7.80 6.99 5.22
C VAL A 239 6.37 7.19 5.71
N ALA A 240 5.39 7.06 4.82
CA ALA A 240 3.97 7.22 5.15
C ALA A 240 3.51 6.18 6.18
N THR A 241 3.87 4.92 5.99
CA THR A 241 3.52 3.81 6.88
C THR A 241 4.19 3.92 8.25
N ASN A 242 5.49 4.23 8.30
CA ASN A 242 6.25 4.13 9.55
C ASN A 242 6.31 5.42 10.36
N PHE A 243 6.15 6.59 9.72
CA PHE A 243 6.38 7.88 10.38
C PHE A 243 5.19 8.82 10.34
N ILE A 244 4.36 8.80 9.29
CA ILE A 244 3.30 9.81 9.10
C ILE A 244 1.93 9.28 9.53
N MET A 245 1.48 8.18 8.91
CA MET A 245 0.10 7.71 9.04
C MET A 245 -0.05 6.51 9.98
N GLN A 246 1.07 5.89 10.42
CA GLN A 246 1.09 4.63 11.19
C GLN A 246 0.18 3.53 10.60
N LEU A 247 -0.11 3.63 9.30
CA LEU A 247 -1.01 2.73 8.62
C LEU A 247 -0.33 1.37 8.47
N PRO A 248 -1.08 0.26 8.50
CA PRO A 248 -0.57 -1.09 8.29
C PRO A 248 -0.22 -1.39 6.81
N VAL A 249 0.44 -0.48 6.09
CA VAL A 249 0.86 -0.72 4.70
C VAL A 249 2.33 -1.14 4.67
N SER A 250 2.64 -2.41 4.89
CA SER A 250 4.00 -2.90 4.65
C SER A 250 4.13 -3.47 3.25
N PHE A 251 5.36 -3.48 2.73
CA PHE A 251 5.73 -4.31 1.60
C PHE A 251 5.63 -5.79 2.02
N THR A 252 4.41 -6.28 2.17
CA THR A 252 4.13 -7.67 2.52
C THR A 252 4.37 -8.52 1.29
N GLY A 253 5.57 -9.12 1.21
CA GLY A 253 5.94 -9.98 0.10
C GLY A 253 7.33 -10.56 0.30
N PRO A 254 7.59 -11.79 -0.17
CA PRO A 254 8.94 -12.33 -0.21
C PRO A 254 9.87 -11.41 -1.02
N ILE A 255 11.05 -11.13 -0.45
CA ILE A 255 12.10 -10.24 -1.02
C ILE A 255 12.35 -10.54 -2.50
N TYR A 256 12.40 -11.83 -2.84
CA TYR A 256 12.60 -12.32 -4.20
C TYR A 256 11.55 -11.80 -5.19
N TRP A 257 10.28 -11.88 -4.84
CA TRP A 257 9.19 -11.43 -5.72
C TRP A 257 9.18 -9.92 -5.89
N ALA A 258 9.44 -9.18 -4.82
CA ALA A 258 9.56 -7.72 -4.87
C ALA A 258 10.72 -7.27 -5.80
N PHE A 259 11.86 -7.96 -5.73
CA PHE A 259 12.98 -7.73 -6.64
C PHE A 259 12.60 -8.01 -8.11
N LEU A 260 11.97 -9.17 -8.37
CA LEU A 260 11.58 -9.55 -9.72
C LEU A 260 10.53 -8.62 -10.32
N ASP A 261 9.51 -8.22 -9.55
CA ASP A 261 8.49 -7.26 -9.99
C ASP A 261 9.16 -5.94 -10.40
N ALA A 262 9.99 -5.37 -9.53
CA ALA A 262 10.67 -4.11 -9.84
C ALA A 262 11.57 -4.22 -11.08
N ALA A 263 12.30 -5.33 -11.24
CA ALA A 263 13.15 -5.54 -12.40
C ALA A 263 12.34 -5.71 -13.70
N ILE A 264 11.35 -6.61 -13.70
CA ILE A 264 10.58 -6.92 -14.91
C ILE A 264 9.75 -5.72 -15.36
N PHE A 265 9.05 -5.05 -14.44
CA PHE A 265 8.21 -3.92 -14.79
C PHE A 265 9.01 -2.66 -15.11
N THR A 266 10.17 -2.41 -14.48
CA THR A 266 11.07 -1.32 -14.92
C THR A 266 11.53 -1.56 -16.37
N ALA A 267 11.91 -2.80 -16.71
CA ALA A 267 12.28 -3.14 -18.09
C ALA A 267 11.09 -3.00 -19.04
N PHE A 268 9.89 -3.41 -18.62
CA PHE A 268 8.68 -3.28 -19.40
C PHE A 268 8.32 -1.81 -19.69
N HIS A 269 8.39 -0.93 -18.68
CA HIS A 269 8.16 0.51 -18.86
C HIS A 269 9.18 1.14 -19.82
N ALA A 270 10.46 0.79 -19.68
CA ALA A 270 11.52 1.24 -20.58
C ALA A 270 11.25 0.85 -22.04
N LEU A 271 10.91 -0.42 -22.28
CA LEU A 271 10.76 -0.97 -23.62
C LEU A 271 9.45 -0.56 -24.30
N SER A 272 8.34 -0.47 -23.55
CA SER A 272 7.07 0.06 -24.06
C SER A 272 7.21 1.51 -24.49
N ALA A 273 7.83 2.35 -23.66
CA ALA A 273 8.09 3.76 -23.98
C ALA A 273 9.05 3.95 -25.17
N GLU A 274 10.10 3.13 -25.29
CA GLU A 274 10.98 3.11 -26.47
C GLU A 274 10.20 2.74 -27.74
N THR A 275 9.33 1.72 -27.65
CA THR A 275 8.47 1.30 -28.76
C THR A 275 7.56 2.45 -29.22
N TYR A 276 6.98 3.21 -28.28
CA TYR A 276 6.16 4.36 -28.61
C TYR A 276 6.95 5.51 -29.22
N SER A 277 8.16 5.78 -28.75
CA SER A 277 9.02 6.82 -29.34
C SER A 277 9.29 6.54 -30.83
N LYS A 278 9.54 5.27 -31.17
CA LYS A 278 9.88 4.82 -32.52
C LYS A 278 8.67 4.64 -33.44
N LEU A 279 7.67 3.88 -33.01
CA LEU A 279 6.60 3.41 -33.90
C LEU A 279 5.32 4.25 -33.84
N ARG A 280 5.00 4.80 -32.66
CA ARG A 280 3.78 5.61 -32.42
C ARG A 280 2.46 4.93 -32.83
N ASP A 281 2.42 3.60 -32.79
CA ASP A 281 1.23 2.84 -33.16
C ASP A 281 0.26 2.72 -31.97
N ILE A 282 -0.97 3.22 -32.15
CA ILE A 282 -2.03 3.15 -31.15
C ILE A 282 -2.50 1.71 -30.87
N ARG A 283 -2.26 0.77 -31.78
CA ARG A 283 -2.53 -0.66 -31.55
C ARG A 283 -1.57 -1.22 -30.50
N LEU A 284 -0.32 -0.75 -30.49
CA LEU A 284 0.66 -1.13 -29.48
C LEU A 284 0.33 -0.47 -28.13
N LEU A 285 -0.30 0.71 -28.12
CA LEU A 285 -0.90 1.27 -26.91
C LEU A 285 -1.95 0.32 -26.33
N GLY A 286 -2.93 -0.12 -27.14
CA GLY A 286 -3.95 -1.08 -26.69
C GLY A 286 -3.37 -2.40 -26.20
N LEU A 287 -2.35 -2.94 -26.89
CA LEU A 287 -1.68 -4.18 -26.49
C LEU A 287 -0.97 -4.05 -25.13
N PHE A 288 -0.17 -3.00 -24.94
CA PHE A 288 0.56 -2.83 -23.68
C PHE A 288 -0.37 -2.46 -22.52
N VAL A 289 -1.45 -1.72 -22.76
CA VAL A 289 -2.53 -1.52 -21.77
C VAL A 289 -3.14 -2.85 -21.34
N LEU A 290 -3.43 -3.75 -22.29
CA LEU A 290 -3.98 -5.06 -21.97
C LEU A 290 -3.00 -5.89 -21.14
N ILE A 291 -1.72 -5.91 -21.51
CA ILE A 291 -0.68 -6.62 -20.78
C ILE A 291 -0.51 -6.06 -19.37
N GLU A 292 -0.33 -4.74 -19.23
CA GLU A 292 -0.13 -4.07 -17.94
C GLU A 292 -1.38 -4.23 -17.05
N GLY A 293 -2.58 -4.05 -17.61
CA GLY A 293 -3.84 -4.19 -16.88
C GLY A 293 -4.09 -5.62 -16.39
N LEU A 294 -3.82 -6.63 -17.21
CA LEU A 294 -3.91 -8.03 -16.78
C LEU A 294 -2.84 -8.36 -15.73
N ALA A 295 -1.62 -7.84 -15.88
CA ALA A 295 -0.55 -8.09 -14.93
C ALA A 295 -0.89 -7.48 -13.56
N LEU A 296 -1.26 -6.20 -13.53
CA LEU A 296 -1.74 -5.50 -12.32
C LEU A 296 -3.00 -6.14 -11.73
N GLY A 297 -3.92 -6.65 -12.55
CA GLY A 297 -5.11 -7.34 -12.06
C GLY A 297 -4.77 -8.68 -11.42
N SER A 298 -3.74 -9.37 -11.93
CA SER A 298 -3.32 -10.68 -11.45
C SER A 298 -2.44 -10.64 -10.20
N THR A 299 -1.77 -9.53 -9.86
CA THR A 299 -0.96 -9.42 -8.62
C THR A 299 -1.78 -9.68 -7.36
N ALA A 300 -3.06 -9.31 -7.38
CA ALA A 300 -3.98 -9.57 -6.27
C ALA A 300 -4.29 -11.06 -6.03
N PHE A 301 -4.06 -11.91 -7.04
CA PHE A 301 -4.45 -13.33 -6.99
C PHE A 301 -3.26 -14.28 -7.15
N HIS A 302 -2.27 -13.94 -7.97
CA HIS A 302 -1.13 -14.78 -8.29
C HIS A 302 0.06 -14.00 -8.89
N VAL A 303 1.05 -13.65 -8.06
CA VAL A 303 2.24 -12.87 -8.45
C VAL A 303 3.00 -13.47 -9.65
N GLY A 304 3.10 -14.81 -9.71
CA GLY A 304 3.76 -15.48 -10.84
C GLY A 304 3.11 -15.21 -12.22
N ILE A 305 1.79 -15.02 -12.27
CA ILE A 305 1.08 -14.69 -13.52
C ILE A 305 1.39 -13.25 -13.93
N SER A 306 1.42 -12.32 -12.97
CA SER A 306 1.81 -10.93 -13.20
C SER A 306 3.20 -10.83 -13.82
N LEU A 307 4.17 -11.55 -13.24
CA LEU A 307 5.55 -11.58 -13.74
C LEU A 307 5.64 -12.16 -15.14
N LEU A 308 4.91 -13.24 -15.43
CA LEU A 308 4.86 -13.81 -16.78
C LEU A 308 4.29 -12.80 -17.80
N LEU A 309 3.23 -12.08 -17.44
CA LEU A 309 2.65 -11.04 -18.28
C LEU A 309 3.62 -9.86 -18.48
N GLY A 310 4.32 -9.44 -17.42
CA GLY A 310 5.38 -8.45 -17.51
C GLY A 310 6.51 -8.88 -18.46
N LEU A 311 6.94 -10.14 -18.40
CA LEU A 311 7.93 -10.71 -19.31
C LEU A 311 7.42 -10.77 -20.76
N ILE A 312 6.14 -11.07 -20.98
CA ILE A 312 5.51 -10.99 -22.30
C ILE A 312 5.56 -9.55 -22.82
N GLY A 313 5.25 -8.56 -21.97
CA GLY A 313 5.38 -7.14 -22.29
C GLY A 313 6.82 -6.75 -22.68
N VAL A 314 7.81 -7.20 -21.90
CA VAL A 314 9.24 -7.04 -22.21
C VAL A 314 9.58 -7.65 -23.57
N ALA A 315 9.16 -8.88 -23.85
CA ALA A 315 9.42 -9.55 -25.11
C ALA A 315 8.84 -8.80 -26.31
N PHE A 316 7.61 -8.29 -26.20
CA PHE A 316 7.00 -7.44 -27.22
C PHE A 316 7.75 -6.12 -27.39
N GLY A 317 8.14 -5.47 -26.29
CA GLY A 317 8.90 -4.24 -26.32
C GLY A 317 10.31 -4.40 -26.93
N ILE A 318 10.96 -5.54 -26.71
CA ILE A 318 12.23 -5.87 -27.37
C ILE A 318 12.02 -6.03 -28.89
N ARG A 319 10.98 -6.78 -29.28
CA ARG A 319 10.66 -7.07 -30.68
C ARG A 319 10.30 -5.81 -31.48
N PHE A 320 9.51 -4.92 -30.90
CA PHE A 320 8.99 -3.74 -31.59
C PHE A 320 9.79 -2.46 -31.33
N GLY A 321 10.44 -2.35 -30.17
CA GLY A 321 11.28 -1.22 -29.80
C GLY A 321 12.68 -1.25 -30.44
N GLY A 322 13.02 -2.26 -31.23
CA GLY A 322 14.28 -2.31 -32.00
C GLY A 322 15.55 -2.26 -31.13
N VAL A 323 15.48 -2.68 -29.87
CA VAL A 323 16.65 -2.74 -28.98
C VAL A 323 17.64 -3.81 -29.44
N ILE A 324 17.15 -4.88 -30.10
CA ILE A 324 18.00 -5.92 -30.72
C ILE A 324 18.89 -5.34 -31.82
N ASP A 325 18.41 -4.36 -32.60
CA ASP A 325 19.19 -3.78 -33.71
C ASP A 325 20.40 -2.99 -33.18
N GLY A 326 20.23 -2.29 -32.05
CA GLY A 326 21.32 -1.62 -31.34
C GLY A 326 22.32 -2.59 -30.68
N ILE A 327 21.85 -3.73 -30.14
CA ILE A 327 22.71 -4.79 -29.56
C ILE A 327 23.49 -5.53 -30.65
N ALA A 328 22.91 -5.70 -31.84
CA ALA A 328 23.53 -6.39 -32.98
C ALA A 328 24.43 -5.47 -33.83
N GLY A 329 24.60 -4.20 -33.47
CA GLY A 329 25.37 -3.22 -34.24
C GLY A 329 24.80 -2.95 -35.64
N ARG A 330 23.52 -3.23 -35.87
CA ARG A 330 22.84 -2.94 -37.14
C ARG A 330 22.17 -1.59 -36.98
N GLU A 331 22.84 -0.54 -37.46
CA GLU A 331 22.16 0.74 -37.66
C GLU A 331 20.95 0.49 -38.58
N ALA A 332 19.78 0.93 -38.12
CA ALA A 332 18.56 0.89 -38.91
C ALA A 332 18.80 1.66 -40.21
N ARG A 333 18.73 0.95 -41.34
CA ARG A 333 18.62 1.54 -42.68
C ARG A 333 17.20 2.03 -42.92
#